data_AF-S6IYY8-F1
#
_entry.id   AF-S6IYY8-F1
#
_cell.length_a   1.000
_cell.length_b   1.000
_cell.length_c   1.000
_cell.angle_alpha   90.00
_cell.angle_beta   90.00
_cell.angle_gamma   90.00
#
_symmetry.space_group_name_H-M   'P 1'
#
loop_
_entity.id
_entity.type
_entity.pdbx_description
1 polymer ?
#
loop_
_entity_poly.entity_id
_entity_poly.type
_entity_poly.pdbx_seq_one_letter_code
_entity_poly.pdbx_strand_id
1 'polypeptide(L)'
;YWAGKQKRMSLGSYPQISLKDARTRRDEARALVAQSINPYEHRKQQRLAVHAAREHTFEAVFNQWVDFRRLSLKEGRQSTLSQILRIFNKDVLPTLGGRSIYDINRHDLLDLLSRIEQRKALTTAEKCRTWFNQLFRYALVKIEGLEHNPASDLDVVALPKPPVAHNPFLRMDELSALMVALRNYGGANQTRLGLRLLLTGGYLR
;
A
#
# COMPACT_ATOMS: atom_id res chain seq x y z
N TYR A 1 37.59 -26.85 11.82
CA TYR A 1 36.81 -28.06 12.19
C TYR A 1 35.60 -27.57 12.98
N TRP A 2 34.41 -28.05 12.68
CA TRP A 2 33.20 -27.68 13.44
C TRP A 2 32.77 -28.87 14.27
N ALA A 3 32.70 -28.72 15.60
CA ALA A 3 32.43 -29.81 16.55
C ALA A 3 33.30 -31.07 16.31
N GLY A 4 34.59 -30.89 16.03
CA GLY A 4 35.54 -31.99 15.81
C GLY A 4 35.41 -32.72 14.46
N LYS A 5 34.45 -32.38 13.60
CA LYS A 5 34.29 -32.99 12.26
C LYS A 5 34.61 -32.01 11.12
N GLN A 6 35.25 -32.53 10.07
CA GLN A 6 35.45 -31.79 8.81
C GLN A 6 34.15 -31.81 8.00
N LYS A 7 33.44 -30.68 7.94
CA LYS A 7 32.31 -30.49 7.03
C LYS A 7 32.79 -29.80 5.75
N ARG A 8 32.47 -30.38 4.59
CA ARG A 8 32.74 -29.78 3.27
C ARG A 8 31.53 -28.93 2.86
N MET A 9 31.79 -27.71 2.38
CA MET A 9 30.75 -26.80 1.87
C MET A 9 31.11 -26.36 0.46
N SER A 10 30.14 -26.42 -0.46
CA SER A 10 30.30 -25.89 -1.81
C SER A 10 30.11 -24.37 -1.83
N LEU A 11 31.11 -23.64 -2.30
CA LEU A 11 31.13 -22.17 -2.38
C LEU A 11 30.54 -21.65 -3.71
N GLY A 12 30.23 -22.56 -4.64
CA GLY A 12 29.60 -22.35 -5.94
C GLY A 12 30.28 -23.20 -7.03
N SER A 13 29.78 -23.13 -8.27
CA SER A 13 30.33 -23.85 -9.41
C SER A 13 31.08 -22.90 -10.35
N TYR A 14 32.25 -23.31 -10.84
CA TYR A 14 32.92 -22.62 -11.95
C TYR A 14 32.10 -22.82 -13.24
N PRO A 15 31.95 -21.83 -14.14
CA PRO A 15 32.54 -20.49 -14.15
C PRO A 15 31.66 -19.38 -13.52
N GLN A 16 30.57 -19.70 -12.83
CA GLN A 16 29.64 -18.72 -12.25
C GLN A 16 30.24 -17.87 -11.11
N ILE A 17 31.39 -18.30 -10.57
CA ILE A 17 32.15 -17.55 -9.57
C ILE A 17 33.63 -17.53 -9.94
N SER A 18 34.25 -16.36 -9.74
CA SER A 18 35.68 -16.21 -9.93
C SER A 18 36.47 -16.93 -8.82
N LEU A 19 37.72 -17.30 -9.11
CA LEU A 19 38.66 -17.83 -8.11
C LEU A 19 38.88 -16.85 -6.95
N LYS A 20 38.77 -15.54 -7.21
CA LYS A 20 38.88 -14.49 -6.20
C LYS A 20 37.71 -14.55 -5.23
N ASP A 21 36.48 -14.59 -5.74
CA ASP A 21 35.27 -14.66 -4.90
C ASP A 21 35.21 -15.96 -4.09
N ALA A 22 35.70 -17.07 -4.66
CA ALA A 22 35.80 -18.34 -3.95
C ALA A 22 36.75 -18.25 -2.74
N ARG A 23 37.88 -17.51 -2.86
CA ARG A 23 38.81 -17.28 -1.75
C ARG A 23 38.17 -16.38 -0.68
N THR A 24 37.49 -15.30 -1.08
CA THR A 24 36.81 -14.40 -0.13
C THR A 24 35.73 -15.13 0.67
N ARG A 25 34.86 -15.90 0.01
CA ARG A 25 33.80 -16.68 0.68
C ARG A 25 34.35 -17.77 1.59
N ARG A 26 35.53 -18.32 1.29
CA ARG A 26 36.24 -19.28 2.16
C ARG A 26 36.70 -18.58 3.45
N ASP A 27 37.25 -17.39 3.33
CA ASP A 27 37.81 -16.65 4.47
C ASP A 27 36.68 -16.12 5.37
N GLU A 28 35.56 -15.67 4.78
CA GLU A 28 34.31 -15.36 5.51
C GLU A 28 33.77 -16.56 6.29
N ALA A 29 33.70 -17.74 5.66
CA ALA A 29 33.27 -18.97 6.32
C ALA A 29 34.22 -19.39 7.46
N ARG A 30 35.52 -19.15 7.32
CA ARG A 30 36.49 -19.38 8.41
C ARG A 30 36.30 -18.40 9.56
N ALA A 31 36.02 -17.12 9.28
CA ALA A 31 35.71 -16.13 10.30
C ALA A 31 34.45 -16.51 11.11
N LEU A 32 33.39 -16.97 10.44
CA LEU A 32 32.17 -17.46 11.10
C LEU A 32 32.45 -18.67 12.01
N VAL A 33 33.29 -19.62 11.57
CA VAL A 33 33.72 -20.75 12.40
C VAL A 33 34.52 -20.28 13.63
N ALA A 34 35.37 -19.27 13.48
CA ALA A 34 36.13 -18.69 14.60
C ALA A 34 35.22 -18.03 15.63
N GLN A 35 34.10 -17.45 15.19
CA GLN A 35 33.05 -16.89 16.05
C GLN A 35 32.12 -17.95 16.65
N SER A 36 32.41 -19.25 16.46
CA SER A 36 31.52 -20.32 16.88
C SER A 36 30.11 -20.22 16.27
N ILE A 37 30.04 -19.83 14.99
CA ILE A 37 28.82 -19.85 14.17
C ILE A 37 29.00 -20.87 13.03
N ASN A 38 28.05 -21.80 12.89
CA ASN A 38 28.10 -22.80 11.83
C ASN A 38 27.80 -22.16 10.45
N PRO A 39 28.73 -22.17 9.48
CA PRO A 39 28.52 -21.53 8.18
C PRO A 39 27.34 -22.09 7.38
N TYR A 40 27.00 -23.37 7.58
CA TYR A 40 25.88 -24.02 6.91
C TYR A 40 24.55 -23.52 7.46
N GLU A 41 24.46 -23.38 8.78
CA GLU A 41 23.28 -22.81 9.43
C GLU A 41 23.17 -21.32 9.14
N HIS A 42 24.28 -20.57 9.16
CA HIS A 42 24.29 -19.16 8.79
C HIS A 42 23.81 -18.94 7.35
N ARG A 43 24.24 -19.76 6.39
CA ARG A 43 23.76 -19.68 4.99
C ARG A 43 22.30 -20.10 4.86
N LYS A 44 21.86 -21.11 5.63
CA LYS A 44 20.46 -21.54 5.68
C LYS A 44 19.59 -20.45 6.30
N GLN A 45 20.02 -19.84 7.40
CA GLN A 45 19.37 -18.70 8.05
C GLN A 45 19.35 -17.48 7.14
N GLN A 46 20.42 -17.16 6.41
CA GLN A 46 20.38 -16.09 5.40
C GLN A 46 19.39 -16.38 4.27
N ARG A 47 19.34 -17.62 3.77
CA ARG A 47 18.34 -18.01 2.75
C ARG A 47 16.92 -17.94 3.29
N LEU A 48 16.69 -18.46 4.49
CA LEU A 48 15.40 -18.40 5.17
C LEU A 48 15.01 -16.95 5.48
N ALA A 49 15.96 -16.10 5.89
CA ALA A 49 15.73 -14.68 6.10
C ALA A 49 15.39 -13.96 4.79
N VAL A 50 16.03 -14.32 3.66
CA VAL A 50 15.68 -13.79 2.34
C VAL A 50 14.29 -14.26 1.88
N HIS A 51 13.91 -15.52 2.16
CA HIS A 51 12.58 -16.03 1.85
C HIS A 51 11.50 -15.45 2.77
N ALA A 52 11.73 -15.38 4.07
CA ALA A 52 10.86 -14.72 5.03
C ALA A 52 10.75 -13.21 4.74
N ALA A 53 11.83 -12.55 4.31
CA ALA A 53 11.78 -11.16 3.88
C ALA A 53 10.91 -10.98 2.62
N ARG A 54 10.81 -12.00 1.74
CA ARG A 54 9.87 -11.98 0.61
C ARG A 54 8.42 -12.20 1.05
N GLU A 55 8.19 -13.11 1.99
CA GLU A 55 6.86 -13.43 2.52
C GLU A 55 6.28 -12.30 3.39
N HIS A 56 7.15 -11.55 4.09
CA HIS A 56 6.78 -10.40 4.91
C HIS A 56 7.03 -9.05 4.22
N THR A 57 7.03 -9.02 2.88
CA THR A 57 7.02 -7.75 2.15
C THR A 57 5.71 -7.01 2.34
N PHE A 58 5.75 -5.68 2.27
CA PHE A 58 4.55 -4.85 2.30
C PHE A 58 3.55 -5.27 1.21
N GLU A 59 4.03 -5.57 0.00
CA GLU A 59 3.18 -6.01 -1.10
C GLU A 59 2.48 -7.34 -0.80
N ALA A 60 3.20 -8.33 -0.24
CA ALA A 60 2.60 -9.61 0.14
C ALA A 60 1.48 -9.43 1.19
N VAL A 61 1.73 -8.61 2.22
CA VAL A 61 0.75 -8.33 3.28
C VAL A 61 -0.43 -7.52 2.75
N PHE A 62 -0.17 -6.55 1.86
CA PHE A 62 -1.20 -5.78 1.19
C PHE A 62 -2.14 -6.70 0.38
N ASN A 63 -1.59 -7.63 -0.40
CA ASN A 63 -2.39 -8.58 -1.18
C ASN A 63 -3.25 -9.47 -0.27
N GLN A 64 -2.69 -10.02 0.81
CA GLN A 64 -3.45 -10.79 1.79
C GLN A 64 -4.59 -9.98 2.43
N TRP A 65 -4.34 -8.71 2.76
CA TRP A 65 -5.35 -7.82 3.31
C TRP A 65 -6.45 -7.48 2.30
N VAL A 66 -6.10 -7.28 1.02
CA VAL A 66 -7.08 -7.09 -0.05
C VAL A 66 -7.94 -8.34 -0.22
N ASP A 67 -7.35 -9.53 -0.22
CA ASP A 67 -8.08 -10.80 -0.30
C ASP A 67 -9.03 -10.98 0.88
N PHE A 68 -8.58 -10.64 2.09
CA PHE A 68 -9.45 -10.65 3.26
C PHE A 68 -10.63 -9.67 3.11
N ARG A 69 -10.39 -8.48 2.55
CA ARG A 69 -11.48 -7.52 2.31
C ARG A 69 -12.45 -7.94 1.21
N ARG A 70 -12.00 -8.69 0.20
CA ARG A 70 -12.87 -9.27 -0.83
C ARG A 70 -13.94 -10.18 -0.23
N LEU A 71 -13.66 -10.82 0.91
CA LEU A 71 -14.64 -11.66 1.61
C LEU A 71 -15.80 -10.86 2.23
N SER A 72 -15.55 -9.61 2.64
CA SER A 72 -16.55 -8.77 3.33
C SER A 72 -17.19 -7.71 2.42
N LEU A 73 -16.46 -7.21 1.42
CA LEU A 73 -16.91 -6.15 0.53
C LEU A 73 -17.24 -6.73 -0.86
N LYS A 74 -18.46 -6.45 -1.34
CA LYS A 74 -18.86 -6.82 -2.71
C LYS A 74 -17.97 -6.12 -3.74
N GLU A 75 -17.41 -6.87 -4.68
CA GLU A 75 -16.69 -6.30 -5.83
C GLU A 75 -17.67 -5.57 -6.76
N GLY A 76 -17.32 -4.33 -7.10
CA GLY A 76 -18.11 -3.48 -7.99
C GLY A 76 -17.27 -2.36 -8.60
N ARG A 77 -17.74 -1.80 -9.73
CA ARG A 77 -17.01 -0.78 -10.52
C ARG A 77 -16.68 0.50 -9.71
N GLN A 78 -17.48 0.82 -8.69
CA GLN A 78 -17.32 1.94 -7.75
C GLN A 78 -17.09 1.44 -6.30
N SER A 79 -16.53 0.24 -6.12
CA SER A 79 -16.30 -0.31 -4.78
C SER A 79 -15.11 0.35 -4.08
N THR A 80 -15.14 0.36 -2.75
CA THR A 80 -14.00 0.79 -1.93
C THR A 80 -12.74 0.02 -2.29
N LEU A 81 -12.87 -1.26 -2.68
CA LEU A 81 -11.75 -2.11 -3.13
C LEU A 81 -11.08 -1.59 -4.39
N SER A 82 -11.83 -1.17 -5.41
CA SER A 82 -11.24 -0.64 -6.64
C SER A 82 -10.50 0.69 -6.39
N GLN A 83 -11.00 1.51 -5.46
CA GLN A 83 -10.31 2.74 -5.03
C GLN A 83 -9.00 2.42 -4.30
N ILE A 84 -9.02 1.46 -3.36
CA ILE A 84 -7.84 1.00 -2.63
C ILE A 84 -6.76 0.55 -3.61
N LEU A 85 -7.08 -0.39 -4.51
CA LEU A 85 -6.12 -0.93 -5.48
C LEU A 85 -5.53 0.17 -6.37
N ARG A 86 -6.37 1.08 -6.88
CA ARG A 86 -5.89 2.15 -7.76
C ARG A 86 -4.91 3.08 -7.05
N ILE A 87 -5.23 3.47 -5.82
CA ILE A 87 -4.43 4.43 -5.06
C ILE A 87 -3.15 3.78 -4.54
N PHE A 88 -3.24 2.56 -3.98
CA PHE A 88 -2.07 1.85 -3.49
C PHE A 88 -1.09 1.48 -4.62
N ASN A 89 -1.58 1.02 -5.78
CA ASN A 89 -0.71 0.71 -6.92
C ASN A 89 -0.01 1.96 -7.48
N LYS A 90 -0.66 3.12 -7.42
CA LYS A 90 -0.11 4.36 -7.96
C LYS A 90 0.86 5.04 -7.00
N ASP A 91 0.51 5.11 -5.72
CA ASP A 91 1.18 5.99 -4.76
C ASP A 91 1.96 5.23 -3.68
N VAL A 92 1.64 3.96 -3.40
CA VAL A 92 2.20 3.21 -2.26
C VAL A 92 3.18 2.11 -2.68
N LEU A 93 2.75 1.20 -3.56
CA LEU A 93 3.57 0.07 -4.01
C LEU A 93 4.89 0.48 -4.67
N PRO A 94 5.00 1.58 -5.45
CA PRO A 94 6.27 1.96 -6.07
C PRO A 94 7.39 2.27 -5.07
N THR A 95 7.03 2.69 -3.85
CA THR A 95 8.00 3.09 -2.81
C THR A 95 8.15 2.06 -1.71
N LEU A 96 7.06 1.40 -1.30
CA LEU A 96 7.03 0.50 -0.14
C LEU A 96 6.91 -0.98 -0.51
N GLY A 97 6.52 -1.32 -1.75
CA GLY A 97 6.16 -2.70 -2.13
C GLY A 97 7.24 -3.74 -1.82
N GLY A 98 8.48 -3.43 -2.16
CA GLY A 98 9.62 -4.34 -1.93
C GLY A 98 10.24 -4.27 -0.53
N ARG A 99 9.77 -3.39 0.35
CA ARG A 99 10.29 -3.30 1.73
C ARG A 99 9.61 -4.34 2.63
N SER A 100 10.37 -4.82 3.61
CA SER A 100 9.84 -5.66 4.68
C SER A 100 8.88 -4.85 5.56
N ILE A 101 7.79 -5.47 6.02
CA ILE A 101 6.82 -4.79 6.88
C ILE A 101 7.41 -4.38 8.25
N TYR A 102 8.45 -5.08 8.71
CA TYR A 102 9.16 -4.78 9.95
C TYR A 102 10.03 -3.52 9.86
N ASP A 103 10.48 -3.17 8.66
CA ASP A 103 11.37 -2.02 8.45
C ASP A 103 10.60 -0.72 8.19
N ILE A 104 9.26 -0.76 8.17
CA ILE A 104 8.44 0.41 7.88
C ILE A 104 8.28 1.25 9.13
N ASN A 105 8.83 2.47 9.08
CA ASN A 105 8.71 3.43 10.18
C ASN A 105 7.59 4.45 9.91
N ARG A 106 7.15 5.14 10.98
CA ARG A 106 6.16 6.23 10.91
C ARG A 106 6.61 7.35 9.95
N HIS A 107 7.91 7.66 9.93
CA HIS A 107 8.47 8.67 9.04
C HIS A 107 8.32 8.32 7.56
N ASP A 108 8.54 7.05 7.16
CA ASP A 108 8.36 6.63 5.76
C ASP A 108 6.91 6.82 5.30
N LEU A 109 5.94 6.55 6.18
CA LEU A 109 4.51 6.75 5.89
C LEU A 109 4.17 8.25 5.80
N LEU A 110 4.73 9.09 6.68
CA LEU A 110 4.54 10.54 6.63
C LEU A 110 5.11 11.15 5.35
N ASP A 111 6.30 10.73 4.93
CA ASP A 111 6.92 11.21 3.69
C ASP A 111 6.05 10.86 2.47
N LEU A 112 5.48 9.66 2.47
CA LEU A 112 4.57 9.21 1.41
C LEU A 112 3.28 10.03 1.38
N LEU A 113 2.65 10.23 2.55
CA LEU A 113 1.44 11.04 2.67
C LEU A 113 1.70 12.50 2.28
N SER A 114 2.84 13.06 2.69
CA SER A 114 3.24 14.42 2.36
C SER A 114 3.35 14.63 0.84
N ARG A 115 3.87 13.64 0.10
CA ARG A 115 3.91 13.68 -1.38
C ARG A 115 2.52 13.68 -2.00
N ILE A 116 1.55 12.99 -1.40
CA ILE A 116 0.15 12.98 -1.85
C ILE A 116 -0.51 14.34 -1.55
N GLU A 117 -0.24 14.91 -0.37
CA GLU A 117 -0.76 16.22 0.04
C GLU A 117 -0.20 17.35 -0.83
N GLN A 118 1.07 17.31 -1.21
CA GLN A 118 1.69 18.26 -2.16
C GLN A 118 0.99 18.29 -3.53
N ARG A 119 0.37 17.17 -3.94
CA ARG A 119 -0.43 17.09 -5.18
C ARG A 119 -1.85 17.67 -5.03
N LYS A 120 -2.17 18.29 -3.89
CA LYS A 120 -3.50 18.80 -3.50
C LYS A 120 -4.59 17.72 -3.39
N ALA A 121 -4.21 16.45 -3.26
CA ALA A 121 -5.13 15.34 -3.14
C ALA A 121 -5.45 15.01 -1.66
N LEU A 122 -5.96 16.00 -0.91
CA LEU A 122 -6.15 15.90 0.55
C LEU A 122 -7.18 14.83 0.96
N THR A 123 -8.23 14.63 0.15
CA THR A 123 -9.22 13.56 0.38
C THR A 123 -8.63 12.18 0.15
N THR A 124 -7.70 12.04 -0.79
CA THR A 124 -6.96 10.81 -1.04
C THR A 124 -6.00 10.51 0.09
N ALA A 125 -5.29 11.52 0.62
CA ALA A 125 -4.37 11.37 1.75
C ALA A 125 -5.09 10.85 3.00
N GLU A 126 -6.26 11.40 3.34
CA GLU A 126 -7.06 10.90 4.49
C GLU A 126 -7.49 9.44 4.30
N LYS A 127 -8.00 9.09 3.11
CA LYS A 127 -8.36 7.70 2.80
C LYS A 127 -7.15 6.77 2.95
N CYS A 128 -5.98 7.20 2.47
CA CYS A 128 -4.74 6.45 2.63
C CYS A 128 -4.40 6.25 4.11
N ARG A 129 -4.48 7.28 4.97
CA ARG A 129 -4.27 7.16 6.42
C ARG A 129 -5.18 6.10 7.03
N THR A 130 -6.48 6.15 6.73
CA THR A 130 -7.45 5.16 7.23
C THR A 130 -7.11 3.75 6.75
N TRP A 131 -6.75 3.59 5.47
CA TRP A 131 -6.40 2.29 4.91
C TRP A 131 -5.09 1.74 5.45
N PHE A 132 -4.07 2.58 5.64
CA PHE A 132 -2.83 2.18 6.32
C PHE A 132 -3.12 1.68 7.72
N ASN A 133 -3.91 2.41 8.51
CA ASN A 133 -4.30 1.97 9.85
C ASN A 133 -5.01 0.61 9.84
N GLN A 134 -5.91 0.41 8.88
CA GLN A 134 -6.63 -0.86 8.74
C GLN A 134 -5.73 -2.01 8.26
N LEU A 135 -4.74 -1.74 7.40
CA LEU A 135 -3.76 -2.70 6.92
C LEU A 135 -2.82 -3.12 8.04
N PHE A 136 -2.23 -2.17 8.76
CA PHE A 136 -1.31 -2.48 9.86
C PHE A 136 -2.02 -3.14 11.04
N ARG A 137 -3.28 -2.81 11.33
CA ARG A 137 -4.09 -3.56 12.31
C ARG A 137 -4.32 -5.01 11.89
N TYR A 138 -4.53 -5.26 10.60
CA TYR A 138 -4.62 -6.63 10.08
C TYR A 138 -3.27 -7.34 10.19
N ALA A 139 -2.17 -6.66 9.82
CA ALA A 139 -0.82 -7.18 9.91
C ALA A 139 -0.44 -7.57 11.35
N LEU A 140 -0.78 -6.75 12.34
CA LEU A 140 -0.57 -7.02 13.78
C LEU A 140 -1.19 -8.36 14.23
N VAL A 141 -2.35 -8.73 13.67
CA VAL A 141 -3.06 -9.97 14.05
C VAL A 141 -2.52 -11.18 13.29
N LYS A 142 -2.09 -10.99 12.04
CA LYS A 142 -1.69 -12.09 11.14
C LYS A 142 -0.21 -12.42 11.17
N ILE A 143 0.65 -11.46 11.53
CA ILE A 143 2.10 -11.58 11.47
C ILE A 143 2.65 -11.55 12.89
N GLU A 144 3.29 -12.65 13.30
CA GLU A 144 3.96 -12.74 14.58
C GLU A 144 5.22 -11.87 14.57
N GLY A 145 5.37 -10.96 15.55
CA GLY A 145 6.54 -10.09 15.71
C GLY A 145 6.35 -8.62 15.32
N LEU A 146 5.17 -8.23 14.83
CA LEU A 146 4.82 -6.81 14.71
C LEU A 146 4.21 -6.35 16.03
N GLU A 147 4.94 -5.54 16.81
CA GLU A 147 4.48 -5.11 18.15
C GLU A 147 3.75 -3.77 18.13
N HIS A 148 4.03 -2.93 17.13
CA HIS A 148 3.54 -1.56 17.06
C HIS A 148 2.98 -1.23 15.67
N ASN A 149 1.86 -0.49 15.64
CA ASN A 149 1.31 0.04 14.40
C ASN A 149 1.94 1.41 14.08
N PRO A 150 2.79 1.53 13.03
CA PRO A 150 3.41 2.80 12.65
C PRO A 150 2.40 3.83 12.10
N ALA A 151 1.17 3.40 11.77
CA ALA A 151 0.14 4.25 11.20
C ALA A 151 -0.82 4.91 12.23
N SER A 152 -0.74 4.54 13.52
CA SER A 152 -1.71 4.97 14.55
C SER A 152 -1.79 6.49 14.75
N ASP A 153 -0.66 7.20 14.63
CA ASP A 153 -0.56 8.63 14.97
C ASP A 153 -0.45 9.55 13.74
N LEU A 154 -0.69 9.01 12.54
CA LEU A 154 -0.55 9.77 11.29
C LEU A 154 -1.58 10.91 11.14
N ASP A 155 -2.63 10.90 11.96
CA ASP A 155 -3.69 11.90 11.95
C ASP A 155 -3.26 13.23 12.61
N VAL A 156 -2.26 13.21 13.49
CA VAL A 156 -1.79 14.40 14.25
C VAL A 156 -1.06 15.41 13.35
N VAL A 157 -0.44 14.93 12.27
CA VAL A 157 0.37 15.76 11.35
C VAL A 157 -0.42 16.09 10.06
N ALA A 158 -1.72 15.81 10.03
CA ALA A 158 -2.54 16.05 8.85
C ALA A 158 -2.70 17.54 8.56
N LEU A 159 -2.39 17.96 7.32
CA LEU A 159 -2.73 19.29 6.84
C LEU A 159 -4.26 19.48 6.95
N PRO A 160 -4.73 20.63 7.49
CA PRO A 160 -6.15 20.89 7.62
C PRO A 160 -6.79 20.92 6.22
N LYS A 161 -7.88 20.16 6.06
CA LYS A 161 -8.64 20.18 4.82
C LYS A 161 -9.26 21.55 4.60
N PRO A 162 -9.37 22.01 3.33
CA PRO A 162 -10.28 23.09 3.02
C PRO A 162 -11.69 22.69 3.47
N PRO A 163 -12.51 23.64 3.95
CA PRO A 163 -13.87 23.34 4.40
C PRO A 163 -14.63 22.62 3.29
N VAL A 164 -15.43 21.63 3.67
CA VAL A 164 -16.25 20.86 2.73
C VAL A 164 -17.21 21.81 2.04
N ALA A 165 -16.98 22.07 0.77
CA ALA A 165 -17.94 22.76 -0.08
C ALA A 165 -19.08 21.79 -0.38
N HIS A 166 -20.13 21.85 0.43
CA HIS A 166 -21.38 21.16 0.10
C HIS A 166 -21.95 21.80 -1.16
N ASN A 167 -22.25 20.99 -2.18
CA ASN A 167 -22.97 21.48 -3.35
C ASN A 167 -24.35 21.96 -2.87
N PRO A 168 -24.66 23.27 -2.99
CA PRO A 168 -25.94 23.79 -2.56
C PRO A 168 -27.07 23.09 -3.32
N PHE A 169 -28.14 22.74 -2.61
CA PHE A 169 -29.34 22.21 -3.23
C PHE A 169 -29.98 23.29 -4.10
N LEU A 170 -30.61 22.89 -5.20
CA LEU A 170 -31.35 23.82 -6.07
C LEU A 170 -32.54 24.37 -5.29
N ARG A 171 -32.61 25.68 -5.10
CA ARG A 171 -33.77 26.33 -4.47
C ARG A 171 -34.93 26.40 -5.46
N MET A 172 -36.17 26.39 -4.95
CA MET A 172 -37.37 26.46 -5.80
C MET A 172 -37.40 27.71 -6.69
N ASP A 173 -36.86 28.83 -6.20
CA ASP A 173 -36.81 30.11 -6.92
C ASP A 173 -35.84 30.04 -8.12
N GLU A 174 -34.75 29.29 -7.99
CA GLU A 174 -33.72 29.08 -9.02
C GLU A 174 -34.17 28.09 -10.11
N LEU A 175 -35.22 27.31 -9.85
CA LEU A 175 -35.75 26.31 -10.79
C LEU A 175 -36.29 26.97 -12.06
N SER A 176 -36.91 28.15 -11.93
CA SER A 176 -37.42 28.93 -13.06
C SER A 176 -36.27 29.34 -14.00
N ALA A 177 -35.18 29.86 -13.44
CA ALA A 177 -33.97 30.26 -14.17
C ALA A 177 -33.30 29.05 -14.85
N LEU A 178 -33.20 27.92 -14.14
CA LEU A 178 -32.69 26.68 -14.70
C LEU A 178 -33.54 26.20 -15.88
N MET A 179 -34.87 26.27 -15.78
CA MET A 179 -35.78 25.85 -16.85
C MET A 179 -35.69 26.73 -18.11
N VAL A 180 -35.36 28.01 -17.96
CA VAL A 180 -35.07 28.91 -19.10
C VAL A 180 -33.73 28.54 -19.72
N ALA A 181 -32.69 28.37 -18.91
CA ALA A 181 -31.36 27.95 -19.38
C ALA A 181 -31.40 26.60 -20.13
N LEU A 182 -32.18 25.64 -19.62
CA LEU A 182 -32.35 24.31 -20.22
C LEU A 182 -33.10 24.35 -21.56
N ARG A 183 -34.00 25.33 -21.74
CA ARG A 183 -34.75 25.52 -22.98
C ARG A 183 -33.87 26.10 -24.08
N ASN A 184 -32.95 26.98 -23.69
CA ASN A 184 -31.99 27.65 -24.57
C ASN A 184 -30.68 26.86 -24.76
N TYR A 185 -30.53 25.72 -24.09
CA TYR A 185 -29.36 24.85 -24.23
C TYR A 185 -29.32 24.21 -25.63
N GLY A 186 -28.33 24.61 -26.44
CA GLY A 186 -28.15 24.15 -27.83
C GLY A 186 -27.48 22.79 -27.99
N GLY A 187 -27.31 22.01 -26.92
CA GLY A 187 -26.71 20.67 -26.97
C GLY A 187 -27.68 19.56 -27.37
N ALA A 188 -27.29 18.32 -27.11
CA ALA A 188 -28.07 17.13 -27.48
C ALA A 188 -29.47 17.12 -26.81
N ASN A 189 -30.51 16.87 -27.62
CA ASN A 189 -31.90 16.80 -27.14
C ASN A 189 -32.11 15.75 -26.06
N GLN A 190 -31.34 14.66 -26.06
CA GLN A 190 -31.40 13.60 -25.04
C GLN A 190 -31.02 14.12 -23.65
N THR A 191 -30.00 14.97 -23.54
CA THR A 191 -29.58 15.59 -22.27
C THR A 191 -30.68 16.53 -21.74
N ARG A 192 -31.33 17.29 -22.62
CA ARG A 192 -32.43 18.18 -22.26
C ARG A 192 -33.65 17.40 -21.73
N LEU A 193 -34.03 16.32 -22.42
CA LEU A 193 -35.13 15.47 -21.99
C LEU A 193 -34.81 14.72 -20.69
N GLY A 194 -33.58 14.22 -20.54
CA GLY A 194 -33.13 13.54 -19.33
C GLY A 194 -33.15 14.44 -18.09
N LEU A 195 -32.63 15.67 -18.19
CA LEU A 195 -32.68 16.63 -17.09
C LEU A 195 -34.11 17.05 -16.73
N ARG A 196 -34.99 17.21 -17.73
CA ARG A 196 -36.43 17.46 -17.49
C ARG A 196 -37.09 16.32 -16.72
N LEU A 197 -36.78 15.08 -17.12
CA LEU A 197 -37.32 13.88 -16.48
C LEU A 197 -36.82 13.72 -15.04
N LEU A 198 -35.55 14.05 -14.77
CA LEU A 198 -34.99 14.07 -13.41
C LEU A 198 -35.68 15.11 -12.51
N LEU A 199 -35.99 16.29 -13.06
CA LEU A 199 -36.70 17.36 -12.34
C LEU A 199 -38.15 16.99 -12.03
N THR A 200 -38.87 16.36 -12.97
CA THR A 200 -40.27 15.97 -12.75
C THR A 200 -40.44 14.67 -11.98
N GLY A 201 -39.46 13.77 -12.04
CA GLY A 201 -39.52 12.43 -11.45
C GLY A 201 -39.24 12.36 -9.94
N GLY A 202 -38.96 13.48 -9.28
CA GLY A 202 -38.73 13.51 -7.83
C GLY A 202 -37.35 13.02 -7.37
N TYR A 203 -36.42 12.76 -8.29
CA TYR A 203 -35.04 12.30 -7.99
C TYR A 203 -34.11 13.41 -7.47
N LEU A 204 -34.62 14.63 -7.32
CA LEU A 204 -33.90 15.82 -6.85
C LEU A 204 -34.45 16.38 -5.52
N ARG A 205 -35.29 15.61 -4.80
CA ARG A 205 -35.73 15.93 -3.43
C ARG A 205 -34.71 15.49 -2.38
#